data_AF-A0A9N8E661-F1
#
_entry.id   AF-A0A9N8E661-F1
#
_cell.length_a   1.000
_cell.length_b   1.000
_cell.length_c   1.000
_cell.angle_alpha   90.00
_cell.angle_beta   90.00
_cell.angle_gamma   90.00
#
_symmetry.space_group_name_H-M   'P 1'
#
loop_
_entity.id
_entity.type
_entity.pdbx_description
1 polymer ?
#
loop_
_entity_poly.entity_id
_entity_poly.type
_entity_poly.pdbx_seq_one_letter_code
_entity_poly.pdbx_strand_id
1 'polypeptide(L)'
;MGHQPGAVAKRGSNSGCSAIQSGTLAYMSLYPKDSTDGVLRLGNIVPDFEADTTKGHMRFHKWKQGKWAILFSHPADFTPVCTTEIASLATKYAELVDMDCKVATLSVDPVTAHDEWLKDVIAQHTDGKISIDFPIIADPNRDISTAYGMIDPWSSDRQDLPLTIRCVFIINPENKLMLSLNYPACVGRNMTEIVRCVKALQLSYQKSVATPANWPDNHSEVVMPDGTTSKEYKGSVFLLPTVTDKEADKYYPGYYTSPVPSEIPYLRLVKPEQVGLAPTNKKGVETKSGKEKHYGAFSWFSKKNTSKHRMKVNAVKAAA
;
A
#
# COMPACT_ATOMS: atom_id res chain seq x y z
N MET A 1 -44.98 -18.56 1.89
CA MET A 1 -43.79 -19.45 1.94
C MET A 1 -42.56 -18.56 2.07
N GLY A 2 -42.00 -18.46 3.28
CA GLY A 2 -40.88 -17.57 3.57
C GLY A 2 -39.55 -18.16 3.10
N HIS A 3 -38.73 -17.36 2.42
CA HIS A 3 -37.35 -17.69 2.09
C HIS A 3 -36.44 -17.14 3.19
N GLN A 4 -35.75 -18.04 3.90
CA GLN A 4 -34.62 -17.67 4.75
C GLN A 4 -33.36 -17.49 3.88
N PRO A 5 -32.50 -16.49 4.16
CA PRO A 5 -31.19 -16.40 3.52
C PRO A 5 -30.22 -17.42 4.14
N GLY A 6 -29.52 -18.15 3.26
CA GLY A 6 -28.59 -19.22 3.60
C GLY A 6 -27.42 -18.77 4.49
N ALA A 7 -27.10 -19.63 5.46
CA ALA A 7 -25.99 -19.47 6.38
C ALA A 7 -24.65 -19.37 5.63
N VAL A 8 -23.90 -18.30 5.92
CA VAL A 8 -22.51 -18.15 5.50
C VAL A 8 -21.67 -19.21 6.21
N ALA A 9 -21.05 -20.10 5.44
CA ALA A 9 -20.16 -21.14 5.94
C ALA A 9 -18.94 -20.52 6.65
N LYS A 10 -18.83 -20.73 7.96
CA LYS A 10 -17.61 -20.49 8.74
C LYS A 10 -16.52 -21.45 8.22
N ARG A 11 -15.56 -20.93 7.44
CA ARG A 11 -14.34 -21.67 7.12
C ARG A 11 -13.38 -21.60 8.30
N GLY A 12 -12.86 -22.76 8.69
CA GLY A 12 -12.04 -22.99 9.87
C GLY A 12 -10.80 -22.10 9.90
N SER A 13 -10.64 -21.41 11.03
CA SER A 13 -9.40 -20.76 11.41
C SER A 13 -8.31 -21.83 11.57
N ASN A 14 -7.20 -21.66 10.86
CA ASN A 14 -6.00 -22.44 11.09
C ASN A 14 -5.57 -22.19 12.54
N SER A 15 -5.75 -23.21 13.39
CA SER A 15 -5.58 -23.18 14.83
C SER A 15 -4.10 -23.15 15.17
N GLY A 16 -3.56 -21.95 15.39
CA GLY A 16 -2.19 -21.75 15.83
C GLY A 16 -1.82 -20.34 16.27
N CYS A 17 -2.78 -19.48 16.65
CA CYS A 17 -2.52 -18.18 17.32
C CYS A 17 -3.81 -17.53 17.90
N SER A 18 -4.74 -18.29 18.46
CA SER A 18 -6.12 -17.81 18.73
C SER A 18 -6.41 -17.33 20.16
N ALA A 19 -5.45 -16.78 20.90
CA ALA A 19 -5.69 -16.43 22.31
C ALA A 19 -5.47 -14.96 22.68
N ILE A 20 -4.57 -14.23 22.01
CA ILE A 20 -4.41 -12.79 22.23
C ILE A 20 -5.13 -12.05 21.11
N GLN A 21 -5.91 -11.02 21.45
CA GLN A 21 -6.52 -10.14 20.46
C GLN A 21 -5.44 -9.48 19.60
N SER A 22 -5.57 -9.57 18.27
CA SER A 22 -4.62 -8.95 17.36
C SER A 22 -4.61 -7.43 17.49
N GLY A 23 -3.50 -6.80 17.08
CA GLY A 23 -3.37 -5.36 17.18
C GLY A 23 -4.41 -4.60 16.40
N THR A 24 -4.68 -5.04 15.17
CA THR A 24 -5.72 -4.39 14.36
C THR A 24 -7.09 -4.48 15.01
N LEU A 25 -7.47 -5.61 15.60
CA LEU A 25 -8.77 -5.72 16.27
C LEU A 25 -8.85 -4.79 17.49
N ALA A 26 -7.78 -4.69 18.27
CA ALA A 26 -7.73 -3.82 19.46
C ALA A 26 -7.83 -2.33 19.08
N TYR A 27 -7.10 -1.88 18.06
CA TYR A 27 -7.17 -0.47 17.63
C TYR A 27 -8.44 -0.16 16.85
N MET A 28 -8.88 -1.05 15.94
CA MET A 28 -10.02 -0.77 15.06
C MET A 28 -11.38 -0.81 15.77
N SER A 29 -11.46 -1.37 16.99
CA SER A 29 -12.65 -1.26 17.83
C SER A 29 -12.83 0.12 18.46
N LEU A 30 -11.79 0.96 18.48
CA LEU A 30 -11.86 2.32 19.01
C LEU A 30 -12.49 3.31 18.02
N TYR A 31 -12.57 2.95 16.74
CA TYR A 31 -13.09 3.81 15.68
C TYR A 31 -14.55 3.46 15.35
N PRO A 32 -15.41 4.48 15.11
CA PRO A 32 -16.76 4.24 14.61
C PRO A 32 -16.70 3.54 13.25
N LYS A 33 -17.68 2.66 13.01
CA LYS A 33 -17.78 1.95 11.72
C LYS A 33 -18.07 2.90 10.57
N ASP A 34 -18.91 3.90 10.80
CA ASP A 34 -19.30 4.85 9.77
C ASP A 34 -18.67 6.22 10.04
N SER A 35 -18.53 7.02 9.00
CA SER A 35 -18.11 8.42 9.16
C SER A 35 -19.19 9.20 9.91
N THR A 36 -18.77 10.05 10.85
CA THR A 36 -19.68 10.87 11.67
C THR A 36 -20.05 12.21 11.01
N ASP A 37 -19.33 12.60 9.96
CA ASP A 37 -19.46 13.91 9.30
C ASP A 37 -19.27 13.84 7.78
N GLY A 38 -19.27 12.63 7.21
CA GLY A 38 -19.06 12.39 5.79
C GLY A 38 -17.60 12.28 5.36
N VAL A 39 -16.64 12.64 6.22
CA VAL A 39 -15.20 12.51 5.92
C VAL A 39 -14.72 11.10 6.26
N LEU A 40 -14.12 10.42 5.29
CA LEU A 40 -13.57 9.07 5.46
C LEU A 40 -12.31 9.09 6.33
N ARG A 41 -12.31 8.34 7.44
CA ARG A 41 -11.18 8.24 8.39
C ARG A 41 -10.80 6.79 8.65
N LEU A 42 -9.63 6.61 9.29
CA LEU A 42 -9.16 5.30 9.74
C LEU A 42 -10.24 4.56 10.54
N GLY A 43 -10.39 3.27 10.26
CA GLY A 43 -11.35 2.38 10.91
C GLY A 43 -12.78 2.47 10.40
N ASN A 44 -13.13 3.48 9.58
CA ASN A 44 -14.42 3.51 8.89
C ASN A 44 -14.50 2.43 7.82
N ILE A 45 -15.68 1.86 7.62
CA ILE A 45 -16.02 1.07 6.44
C ILE A 45 -16.01 2.03 5.25
N VAL A 46 -15.23 1.70 4.23
CA VAL A 46 -15.15 2.52 3.02
C VAL A 46 -16.46 2.48 2.24
N PRO A 47 -16.81 3.53 1.48
CA PRO A 47 -17.98 3.52 0.60
C PRO A 47 -17.93 2.36 -0.39
N ASP A 48 -19.03 1.62 -0.53
CA ASP A 48 -19.18 0.66 -1.62
C ASP A 48 -19.62 1.41 -2.89
N PHE A 49 -19.15 0.98 -4.04
CA PHE A 49 -19.47 1.61 -5.32
C PHE A 49 -19.53 0.57 -6.45
N GLU A 50 -20.21 0.95 -7.52
CA GLU A 50 -20.25 0.23 -8.79
C GLU A 50 -19.61 1.10 -9.87
N ALA A 51 -18.77 0.49 -10.71
CA ALA A 51 -18.05 1.22 -11.75
C ALA A 51 -17.62 0.30 -12.89
N ASP A 52 -17.42 0.89 -14.07
CA ASP A 52 -16.80 0.23 -15.20
C ASP A 52 -15.28 0.29 -15.08
N THR A 53 -14.61 -0.79 -15.51
CA THR A 53 -13.15 -0.90 -15.46
C THR A 53 -12.62 -1.54 -16.73
N THR A 54 -11.30 -1.49 -16.91
CA THR A 54 -10.57 -2.24 -17.95
C THR A 54 -10.71 -3.76 -17.84
N LYS A 55 -11.28 -4.30 -16.76
CA LYS A 55 -11.58 -5.73 -16.58
C LYS A 55 -13.10 -6.00 -16.48
N GLY A 56 -13.92 -5.07 -16.95
CA GLY A 56 -15.39 -5.15 -16.93
C GLY A 56 -16.01 -4.44 -15.72
N HIS A 57 -17.33 -4.51 -15.65
CA HIS A 57 -18.12 -3.90 -14.59
C HIS A 57 -17.85 -4.56 -13.23
N MET A 58 -17.68 -3.76 -12.18
CA MET A 58 -17.42 -4.26 -10.83
C MET A 58 -18.22 -3.53 -9.75
N ARG A 59 -18.50 -4.26 -8.67
CA ARG A 59 -18.90 -3.68 -7.38
C ARG A 59 -17.78 -3.89 -6.37
N PHE A 60 -17.28 -2.82 -5.76
CA PHE A 60 -16.00 -2.84 -5.04
C PHE A 60 -15.93 -3.87 -3.92
N HIS A 61 -16.89 -3.89 -2.99
CA HIS A 61 -16.89 -4.88 -1.90
C HIS A 61 -17.05 -6.32 -2.40
N LYS A 62 -17.87 -6.53 -3.44
CA LYS A 62 -18.07 -7.83 -4.07
C LYS A 62 -16.83 -8.30 -4.83
N TRP A 63 -16.07 -7.41 -5.44
CA TRP A 63 -14.79 -7.72 -6.08
C TRP A 63 -13.71 -8.04 -5.05
N LYS A 64 -13.65 -7.27 -3.96
CA LYS A 64 -12.67 -7.47 -2.89
C LYS A 64 -12.82 -8.82 -2.17
N GLN A 65 -14.06 -9.31 -1.99
CA GLN A 65 -14.37 -10.65 -1.46
C GLN A 65 -13.70 -10.96 -0.11
N GLY A 66 -13.68 -9.99 0.81
CA GLY A 66 -13.06 -10.18 2.12
C GLY A 66 -11.53 -10.29 2.10
N LYS A 67 -10.87 -10.00 0.98
CA LYS A 67 -9.40 -9.90 0.92
C LYS A 67 -8.93 -8.50 1.30
N TRP A 68 -7.63 -8.32 1.51
CA TRP A 68 -7.04 -6.99 1.54
C TRP A 68 -7.16 -6.32 0.17
N ALA A 69 -7.26 -5.00 0.12
CA ALA A 69 -7.26 -4.26 -1.13
C ALA A 69 -6.48 -2.95 -1.03
N ILE A 70 -5.83 -2.59 -2.13
CA ILE A 70 -5.34 -1.24 -2.41
C ILE A 70 -6.28 -0.60 -3.44
N LEU A 71 -6.78 0.59 -3.12
CA LEU A 71 -7.35 1.52 -4.09
C LEU A 71 -6.34 2.64 -4.33
N PHE A 72 -5.78 2.71 -5.53
CA PHE A 72 -4.70 3.61 -5.90
C PHE A 72 -5.16 4.54 -7.02
N SER A 73 -5.34 5.81 -6.73
CA SER A 73 -5.86 6.76 -7.71
C SER A 73 -4.75 7.61 -8.33
N HIS A 74 -4.92 8.02 -9.59
CA HIS A 74 -4.01 8.89 -10.33
C HIS A 74 -4.78 10.00 -11.07
N PRO A 75 -4.23 11.23 -11.18
CA PRO A 75 -5.01 12.38 -11.66
C PRO A 75 -5.63 12.25 -13.06
N ALA A 76 -4.85 11.75 -14.03
CA ALA A 76 -5.28 11.60 -15.41
C ALA A 76 -4.36 10.63 -16.17
N ASP A 77 -4.94 9.93 -17.14
CA ASP A 77 -4.23 9.19 -18.17
C ASP A 77 -3.38 10.11 -19.04
N PHE A 78 -2.45 9.53 -19.81
CA PHE A 78 -1.54 10.28 -20.71
C PHE A 78 -0.68 11.34 -20.00
N THR A 79 -0.43 11.18 -18.70
CA THR A 79 0.46 12.07 -17.92
C THR A 79 1.72 11.34 -17.45
N PRO A 80 2.89 12.01 -17.46
CA PRO A 80 4.19 11.31 -17.33
C PRO A 80 4.36 10.62 -15.98
N VAL A 81 4.07 11.31 -14.87
CA VAL A 81 4.22 10.73 -13.52
C VAL A 81 3.31 9.52 -13.34
N CYS A 82 2.07 9.60 -13.81
CA CYS A 82 1.11 8.50 -13.69
C CYS A 82 1.57 7.28 -14.51
N THR A 83 2.13 7.48 -15.70
CA THR A 83 2.71 6.41 -16.52
C THR A 83 3.83 5.70 -15.75
N THR A 84 4.70 6.46 -15.08
CA THR A 84 5.79 5.90 -14.27
C THR A 84 5.27 5.04 -13.11
N GLU A 85 4.16 5.45 -12.50
CA GLU A 85 3.64 4.84 -11.29
C GLU A 85 2.86 3.57 -11.57
N ILE A 86 1.99 3.56 -12.60
CA ILE A 86 1.27 2.35 -13.00
C ILE A 86 2.25 1.27 -13.44
N ALA A 87 3.30 1.65 -14.18
CA ALA A 87 4.36 0.72 -14.56
C ALA A 87 5.12 0.17 -13.33
N SER A 88 5.49 1.04 -12.38
CA SER A 88 6.15 0.62 -11.14
C SER A 88 5.26 -0.29 -10.29
N LEU A 89 3.97 0.02 -10.17
CA LEU A 89 2.98 -0.80 -9.45
C LEU A 89 2.82 -2.18 -10.10
N ALA A 90 2.84 -2.26 -11.44
CA ALA A 90 2.81 -3.53 -12.17
C ALA A 90 3.99 -4.44 -11.80
N THR A 91 5.19 -3.89 -11.62
CA THR A 91 6.35 -4.68 -11.15
C THR A 91 6.20 -5.23 -9.73
N LYS A 92 5.31 -4.62 -8.93
CA LYS A 92 5.00 -5.02 -7.55
C LYS A 92 3.74 -5.87 -7.43
N TYR A 93 3.00 -6.04 -8.52
CA TYR A 93 1.69 -6.68 -8.47
C TYR A 93 1.76 -8.14 -8.00
N ALA A 94 2.71 -8.93 -8.49
CA ALA A 94 2.89 -10.32 -8.06
C ALA A 94 3.15 -10.42 -6.54
N GLU A 95 4.01 -9.55 -6.00
CA GLU A 95 4.31 -9.49 -4.55
C GLU A 95 3.05 -9.15 -3.73
N LEU A 96 2.20 -8.25 -4.21
CA LEU A 96 0.92 -7.90 -3.57
C LEU A 96 -0.09 -9.06 -3.63
N VAL A 97 -0.16 -9.77 -4.76
CA VAL A 97 -1.02 -10.95 -4.93
C VAL A 97 -0.58 -12.09 -3.99
N ASP A 98 0.72 -12.32 -3.84
CA ASP A 98 1.27 -13.32 -2.92
C ASP A 98 0.94 -13.00 -1.44
N MET A 99 0.74 -11.72 -1.12
CA MET A 99 0.25 -11.26 0.18
C MET A 99 -1.29 -11.32 0.31
N ASP A 100 -2.02 -11.91 -0.65
CA ASP A 100 -3.48 -11.92 -0.70
C ASP A 100 -4.10 -10.51 -0.69
N CYS A 101 -3.41 -9.55 -1.31
CA CYS A 101 -3.84 -8.16 -1.46
C CYS A 101 -4.25 -7.89 -2.91
N LYS A 102 -5.53 -7.53 -3.12
CA LYS A 102 -6.00 -7.09 -4.43
C LYS A 102 -5.59 -5.65 -4.69
N VAL A 103 -5.38 -5.31 -5.95
CA VAL A 103 -5.06 -3.94 -6.38
C VAL A 103 -6.10 -3.51 -7.40
N ALA A 104 -6.64 -2.31 -7.23
CA ALA A 104 -7.40 -1.60 -8.25
C ALA A 104 -6.87 -0.18 -8.32
N THR A 105 -6.77 0.37 -9.53
CA THR A 105 -6.42 1.77 -9.73
C THR A 105 -7.63 2.57 -10.19
N LEU A 106 -7.56 3.90 -10.13
CA LEU A 106 -8.68 4.77 -10.46
C LEU A 106 -8.20 6.09 -11.07
N SER A 107 -8.86 6.54 -12.13
CA SER A 107 -8.83 7.96 -12.52
C SER A 107 -10.21 8.43 -12.97
N VAL A 108 -10.31 9.72 -13.31
CA VAL A 108 -11.54 10.33 -13.82
C VAL A 108 -11.72 10.15 -15.32
N ASP A 109 -10.82 9.42 -15.98
CA ASP A 109 -10.90 9.15 -17.41
C ASP A 109 -11.87 7.98 -17.70
N PRO A 110 -12.50 7.92 -18.88
CA PRO A 110 -13.32 6.78 -19.27
C PRO A 110 -12.47 5.54 -19.57
N VAL A 111 -13.07 4.34 -19.50
CA VAL A 111 -12.39 3.05 -19.76
C VAL A 111 -11.66 3.03 -21.11
N THR A 112 -12.24 3.62 -22.15
CA THR A 112 -11.62 3.68 -23.48
C THR A 112 -10.30 4.46 -23.49
N ALA A 113 -10.15 5.46 -22.63
CA ALA A 113 -8.88 6.18 -22.48
C ALA A 113 -7.84 5.31 -21.77
N HIS A 114 -8.25 4.58 -20.73
CA HIS A 114 -7.37 3.64 -20.02
C HIS A 114 -6.79 2.59 -20.99
N ASP A 115 -7.63 1.96 -21.80
CA ASP A 115 -7.20 0.90 -22.73
C ASP A 115 -6.17 1.39 -23.76
N GLU A 116 -6.32 2.62 -24.24
CA GLU A 116 -5.34 3.24 -25.14
C GLU A 116 -4.07 3.64 -24.40
N TRP A 117 -4.18 4.29 -23.24
CA TRP A 117 -3.04 4.75 -22.44
C TRP A 117 -2.18 3.60 -21.92
N LEU A 118 -2.79 2.47 -21.58
CA LEU A 118 -2.04 1.30 -21.10
C LEU A 118 -1.04 0.77 -22.14
N LYS A 119 -1.28 1.00 -23.43
CA LYS A 119 -0.31 0.67 -24.48
C LYS A 119 0.97 1.49 -24.33
N ASP A 120 0.86 2.77 -23.96
CA ASP A 120 2.01 3.65 -23.70
C ASP A 120 2.74 3.22 -22.42
N VAL A 121 2.00 2.89 -21.35
CA VAL A 121 2.57 2.39 -20.09
C VAL A 121 3.44 1.16 -20.32
N ILE A 122 2.93 0.21 -21.10
CA ILE A 122 3.65 -1.04 -21.42
C ILE A 122 4.83 -0.75 -22.36
N ALA A 123 4.65 0.09 -23.38
CA ALA A 123 5.71 0.40 -24.34
C ALA A 123 6.92 1.10 -23.71
N GLN A 124 6.70 1.93 -22.69
CA GLN A 124 7.76 2.71 -22.03
C GLN A 124 8.52 1.94 -20.94
N HIS A 125 8.05 0.77 -20.49
CA HIS A 125 8.64 0.06 -19.35
C HIS A 125 9.16 -1.34 -19.72
N THR A 126 10.48 -1.52 -19.48
CA THR A 126 11.22 -2.80 -19.53
C THR A 126 11.12 -3.61 -20.84
N ASP A 127 11.09 -2.96 -22.00
CA ASP A 127 10.91 -3.62 -23.32
C ASP A 127 9.64 -4.49 -23.38
N GLY A 128 8.55 -4.07 -22.69
CA GLY A 128 7.26 -4.78 -22.70
C GLY A 128 7.18 -5.98 -21.76
N LYS A 129 8.02 -6.06 -20.72
CA LYS A 129 8.02 -7.19 -19.76
C LYS A 129 7.05 -7.02 -18.59
N ILE A 130 6.27 -5.95 -18.56
CA ILE A 130 5.21 -5.77 -17.56
C ILE A 130 3.83 -6.09 -18.16
N SER A 131 2.97 -6.66 -17.33
CA SER A 131 1.54 -6.83 -17.61
C SER A 131 0.72 -6.01 -16.61
N ILE A 132 -0.37 -5.42 -17.08
CA ILE A 132 -1.33 -4.70 -16.22
C ILE A 132 -2.49 -5.64 -15.90
N ASP A 133 -2.34 -6.34 -14.79
CA ASP A 133 -3.25 -7.42 -14.38
C ASP A 133 -4.26 -7.00 -13.30
N PHE A 134 -4.25 -5.72 -12.92
CA PHE A 134 -5.26 -5.11 -12.06
C PHE A 134 -6.26 -4.25 -12.87
N PRO A 135 -7.51 -4.09 -12.41
CA PRO A 135 -8.48 -3.19 -13.02
C PRO A 135 -8.10 -1.72 -12.81
N ILE A 136 -8.33 -0.91 -13.84
CA ILE A 136 -8.36 0.56 -13.75
C ILE A 136 -9.82 0.99 -13.81
N ILE A 137 -10.28 1.64 -12.76
CA ILE A 137 -11.64 2.13 -12.56
C ILE A 137 -11.79 3.49 -13.23
N ALA A 138 -12.84 3.62 -14.04
CA ALA A 138 -13.26 4.87 -14.62
C ALA A 138 -14.25 5.61 -13.69
N ASP A 139 -13.91 6.82 -13.30
CA ASP A 139 -14.73 7.70 -12.45
C ASP A 139 -15.01 9.05 -13.12
N PRO A 140 -15.64 9.08 -14.32
CA PRO A 140 -15.82 10.32 -15.10
C PRO A 140 -16.70 11.35 -14.41
N ASN A 141 -17.63 10.89 -13.56
CA ASN A 141 -18.51 11.76 -12.78
C ASN A 141 -17.88 12.20 -11.44
N ARG A 142 -16.71 11.67 -11.08
CA ARG A 142 -15.99 11.97 -9.82
C ARG A 142 -16.75 11.54 -8.55
N ASP A 143 -17.74 10.66 -8.67
CA ASP A 143 -18.56 10.20 -7.56
C ASP A 143 -17.71 9.42 -6.55
N ILE A 144 -16.84 8.54 -7.04
CA ILE A 144 -15.97 7.73 -6.19
C ILE A 144 -14.88 8.60 -5.55
N SER A 145 -14.26 9.45 -6.36
CA SER A 145 -13.22 10.37 -5.91
C SER A 145 -13.72 11.32 -4.83
N THR A 146 -14.95 11.83 -4.95
CA THR A 146 -15.60 12.67 -3.95
C THR A 146 -15.94 11.87 -2.69
N ALA A 147 -16.54 10.68 -2.83
CA ALA A 147 -16.90 9.83 -1.69
C ALA A 147 -15.70 9.38 -0.84
N TYR A 148 -14.53 9.22 -1.46
CA TYR A 148 -13.28 8.89 -0.78
C TYR A 148 -12.48 10.12 -0.32
N GLY A 149 -12.99 11.34 -0.54
CA GLY A 149 -12.31 12.58 -0.17
C GLY A 149 -11.01 12.86 -0.94
N MET A 150 -10.87 12.30 -2.15
CA MET A 150 -9.73 12.54 -3.04
C MET A 150 -9.82 13.91 -3.72
N ILE A 151 -11.03 14.42 -3.89
CA ILE A 151 -11.34 15.73 -4.47
C ILE A 151 -12.17 16.50 -3.45
N ASP A 152 -11.89 17.79 -3.30
CA ASP A 152 -12.76 18.67 -2.52
C ASP A 152 -14.06 18.93 -3.31
N PRO A 153 -15.25 18.76 -2.72
CA PRO A 153 -16.54 18.97 -3.41
C PRO A 153 -16.69 20.36 -4.04
N TRP A 154 -15.95 21.35 -3.55
CA TRP A 154 -15.98 22.74 -4.02
C TRP A 154 -14.94 23.03 -5.11
N SER A 155 -14.08 22.07 -5.42
CA SER A 155 -13.10 22.23 -6.49
C SER A 155 -13.78 22.08 -7.85
N SER A 156 -13.78 23.17 -8.63
CA SER A 156 -14.57 23.29 -9.86
C SER A 156 -14.21 22.25 -10.92
N ASP A 157 -15.23 21.70 -11.59
CA ASP A 157 -15.12 20.68 -12.66
C ASP A 157 -14.22 21.07 -13.84
N ARG A 158 -13.95 22.38 -13.99
CA ARG A 158 -13.04 22.93 -15.01
C ARG A 158 -11.81 23.50 -14.32
N GLN A 159 -10.69 22.80 -14.45
CA GLN A 159 -9.37 23.34 -14.14
C GLN A 159 -8.40 22.97 -15.27
N ASP A 160 -7.46 23.88 -15.54
CA ASP A 160 -6.40 23.66 -16.54
C ASP A 160 -5.38 22.61 -16.08
N LEU A 161 -5.41 22.24 -14.80
CA LEU A 161 -4.56 21.23 -14.18
C LEU A 161 -5.40 20.04 -13.69
N PRO A 162 -4.89 18.80 -13.77
CA PRO A 162 -5.58 17.62 -13.24
C PRO A 162 -5.90 17.77 -11.75
N LEU A 163 -7.17 17.64 -11.38
CA LEU A 163 -7.62 17.57 -9.99
C LEU A 163 -6.89 16.42 -9.27
N THR A 164 -6.26 16.72 -8.13
CA THR A 164 -5.30 15.82 -7.50
C THR A 164 -5.99 14.70 -6.73
N ILE A 165 -6.35 13.62 -7.42
CA ILE A 165 -6.77 12.37 -6.78
C ILE A 165 -5.61 11.43 -6.47
N ARG A 166 -4.37 11.91 -6.27
CA ARG A 166 -3.22 11.01 -6.08
C ARG A 166 -3.22 10.44 -4.65
N CYS A 167 -4.10 9.47 -4.43
CA CYS A 167 -4.39 8.88 -3.12
C CYS A 167 -4.12 7.37 -3.14
N VAL A 168 -3.78 6.82 -1.99
CA VAL A 168 -3.65 5.37 -1.78
C VAL A 168 -4.45 5.01 -0.55
N PHE A 169 -5.41 4.10 -0.70
CA PHE A 169 -6.18 3.55 0.41
C PHE A 169 -5.85 2.07 0.58
N ILE A 170 -5.41 1.65 1.76
CA ILE A 170 -5.24 0.24 2.12
C ILE A 170 -6.41 -0.19 2.99
N ILE A 171 -7.12 -1.22 2.55
CA ILE A 171 -8.43 -1.61 3.09
C ILE A 171 -8.37 -3.07 3.54
N ASN A 172 -8.79 -3.34 4.76
CA ASN A 172 -8.72 -4.67 5.37
C ASN A 172 -9.86 -5.60 4.92
N PRO A 173 -9.85 -6.91 5.28
CA PRO A 173 -10.91 -7.87 4.99
C PRO A 173 -12.34 -7.40 5.31
N GLU A 174 -12.54 -6.67 6.41
CA GLU A 174 -13.83 -6.13 6.85
C GLU A 174 -14.24 -4.82 6.16
N ASN A 175 -13.54 -4.42 5.10
CA ASN A 175 -13.74 -3.18 4.35
C ASN A 175 -13.43 -1.89 5.14
N LYS A 176 -12.69 -2.01 6.25
CA LYS A 176 -12.24 -0.84 7.01
C LYS A 176 -11.00 -0.21 6.37
N LEU A 177 -10.97 1.12 6.35
CA LEU A 177 -9.79 1.89 5.96
C LEU A 177 -8.69 1.74 7.01
N MET A 178 -7.53 1.25 6.60
CA MET A 178 -6.37 1.02 7.49
C MET A 178 -5.27 2.05 7.32
N LEU A 179 -5.15 2.64 6.15
CA LEU A 179 -4.14 3.63 5.83
C LEU A 179 -4.57 4.42 4.60
N SER A 180 -4.35 5.74 4.63
CA SER A 180 -4.49 6.64 3.49
C SER A 180 -3.19 7.43 3.28
N LEU A 181 -2.69 7.49 2.05
CA LEU A 181 -1.61 8.40 1.65
C LEU A 181 -2.15 9.41 0.63
N ASN A 182 -1.88 10.69 0.83
CA ASN A 182 -2.26 11.75 -0.09
C ASN A 182 -1.00 12.45 -0.59
N TYR A 183 -0.77 12.39 -1.90
CA TYR A 183 0.37 13.04 -2.55
C TYR A 183 -0.16 14.11 -3.50
N PRO A 184 0.56 15.22 -3.71
CA PRO A 184 0.22 16.15 -4.79
C PRO A 184 0.53 15.53 -6.15
N ALA A 185 -0.10 16.03 -7.23
CA ALA A 185 0.14 15.50 -8.58
C ALA A 185 1.62 15.54 -9.01
N CYS A 186 2.40 16.49 -8.48
CA CYS A 186 3.82 16.71 -8.80
C CYS A 186 4.80 15.74 -8.11
N VAL A 187 4.36 14.90 -7.16
CA VAL A 187 5.23 13.96 -6.44
C VAL A 187 4.77 12.52 -6.71
N GLY A 188 5.64 11.73 -7.36
CA GLY A 188 5.43 10.30 -7.55
C GLY A 188 5.56 9.51 -6.24
N ARG A 189 4.73 8.48 -6.07
CA ARG A 189 4.68 7.64 -4.87
C ARG A 189 5.74 6.54 -4.89
N ASN A 190 6.14 6.13 -3.69
CA ASN A 190 7.07 5.02 -3.49
C ASN A 190 6.31 3.69 -3.37
N MET A 191 6.34 2.85 -4.41
CA MET A 191 5.66 1.55 -4.39
C MET A 191 6.21 0.59 -3.34
N THR A 192 7.50 0.70 -3.00
CA THR A 192 8.11 -0.10 -1.92
C THR A 192 7.49 0.24 -0.57
N GLU A 193 7.17 1.51 -0.33
CA GLU A 193 6.51 1.93 0.92
C GLU A 193 5.07 1.40 1.00
N ILE A 194 4.34 1.39 -0.11
CA ILE A 194 2.98 0.84 -0.18
C ILE A 194 3.00 -0.66 0.16
N VAL A 195 3.90 -1.42 -0.46
CA VAL A 195 4.11 -2.86 -0.18
C VAL A 195 4.50 -3.08 1.29
N ARG A 196 5.43 -2.29 1.83
CA ARG A 196 5.86 -2.34 3.24
C ARG A 196 4.69 -2.07 4.20
N CYS A 197 3.86 -1.09 3.89
CA CYS A 197 2.64 -0.78 4.65
C CYS A 197 1.66 -1.95 4.67
N VAL A 198 1.38 -2.58 3.52
CA VAL A 198 0.51 -3.78 3.46
C VAL A 198 1.06 -4.88 4.37
N LYS A 199 2.36 -5.17 4.27
CA LYS A 199 3.01 -6.20 5.08
C LYS A 199 2.92 -5.90 6.58
N ALA A 200 3.18 -4.65 7.00
CA ALA A 200 3.09 -4.23 8.39
C ALA A 200 1.65 -4.32 8.93
N LEU A 201 0.67 -3.86 8.15
CA LEU A 201 -0.75 -3.92 8.51
C LEU A 201 -1.25 -5.36 8.63
N GLN A 202 -0.86 -6.24 7.71
CA GLN A 202 -1.20 -7.66 7.80
C GLN A 202 -0.57 -8.36 9.00
N LEU A 203 0.67 -8.00 9.34
CA LEU A 203 1.35 -8.53 10.53
C LEU A 203 0.59 -8.16 11.81
N SER A 204 0.25 -6.88 11.98
CA SER A 204 -0.53 -6.41 13.14
C SER A 204 -1.99 -6.88 13.13
N TYR A 205 -2.52 -7.27 11.96
CA TYR A 205 -3.84 -7.87 11.84
C TYR A 205 -3.87 -9.32 12.34
N GLN A 206 -2.76 -10.04 12.18
CA GLN A 206 -2.61 -11.43 12.61
C GLN A 206 -2.04 -11.58 14.03
N LYS A 207 -1.28 -10.58 14.51
CA LYS A 207 -0.49 -10.68 15.75
C LYS A 207 -0.66 -9.45 16.64
N SER A 208 -0.42 -9.61 17.94
CA SER A 208 -0.54 -8.53 18.93
C SER A 208 0.74 -7.72 19.03
N VAL A 209 1.23 -7.24 17.88
CA VAL A 209 2.50 -6.51 17.76
C VAL A 209 2.32 -5.19 17.02
N ALA A 210 3.30 -4.31 17.16
CA ALA A 210 3.43 -3.06 16.40
C ALA A 210 4.80 -2.99 15.71
N THR A 211 4.82 -2.59 14.44
CA THR A 211 6.06 -2.34 13.70
C THR A 211 6.63 -0.97 14.06
N PRO A 212 7.91 -0.85 14.46
CA PRO A 212 8.53 0.42 14.80
C PRO A 212 8.81 1.30 13.59
N ALA A 213 9.30 2.51 13.86
CA ALA A 213 9.79 3.42 12.83
C ALA A 213 10.86 2.74 11.96
N ASN A 214 10.79 2.98 10.65
CA ASN A 214 11.69 2.43 9.63
C ASN A 214 11.72 0.89 9.53
N TRP A 215 10.76 0.18 10.13
CA TRP A 215 10.67 -1.28 9.98
C TRP A 215 10.55 -1.69 8.51
N PRO A 216 11.36 -2.66 8.00
CA PRO A 216 12.15 -3.64 8.77
C PRO A 216 13.62 -3.26 9.03
N ASP A 217 14.05 -2.05 8.67
CA ASP A 217 15.44 -1.58 8.83
C ASP A 217 15.66 -0.85 10.17
N ASN A 218 15.04 -1.36 11.23
CA ASN A 218 15.15 -0.85 12.59
C ASN A 218 16.04 -1.76 13.46
N HIS A 219 16.45 -1.23 14.62
CA HIS A 219 17.12 -2.00 15.68
C HIS A 219 18.35 -2.78 15.18
N SER A 220 19.16 -2.17 14.30
CA SER A 220 20.38 -2.80 13.76
C SER A 220 21.34 -3.25 14.86
N GLU A 221 21.39 -2.48 15.95
CA GLU A 221 22.09 -2.79 17.19
C GLU A 221 21.23 -2.33 18.37
N VAL A 222 21.01 -3.21 19.35
CA VAL A 222 20.28 -2.92 20.59
C VAL A 222 21.23 -3.06 21.76
N VAL A 223 21.25 -2.06 22.65
CA VAL A 223 22.09 -2.08 23.87
C VAL A 223 21.45 -3.02 24.88
N MET A 224 22.23 -3.99 25.36
CA MET A 224 21.83 -4.97 26.36
C MET A 224 22.15 -4.46 27.78
N PRO A 225 21.53 -5.04 28.83
CA PRO A 225 21.75 -4.59 30.21
C PRO A 225 23.20 -4.72 30.70
N ASP A 226 23.99 -5.61 30.10
CA ASP A 226 25.42 -5.80 30.39
C ASP A 226 26.33 -4.77 29.68
N GLY A 227 25.74 -3.81 28.96
CA GLY A 227 26.46 -2.79 28.21
C GLY A 227 26.93 -3.23 26.82
N THR A 228 26.70 -4.47 26.41
CA THR A 228 27.02 -4.96 25.06
C THR A 228 25.95 -4.57 24.05
N THR A 229 26.26 -4.70 22.75
CA THR A 229 25.27 -4.53 21.68
C THR A 229 24.90 -5.86 21.03
N SER A 230 23.61 -6.05 20.75
CA SER A 230 23.08 -7.22 20.07
C SER A 230 22.49 -6.87 18.70
N LYS A 231 22.81 -7.68 17.69
CA LYS A 231 22.25 -7.60 16.33
C LYS A 231 21.05 -8.52 16.13
N GLU A 232 20.70 -9.33 17.13
CA GLU A 232 19.62 -10.31 17.05
C GLU A 232 18.23 -9.66 16.93
N TYR A 233 18.11 -8.39 17.29
CA TYR A 233 16.86 -7.64 17.24
C TYR A 233 16.68 -6.83 15.96
N LYS A 234 17.57 -6.96 14.95
CA LYS A 234 17.40 -6.28 13.67
C LYS A 234 16.05 -6.63 13.04
N GLY A 235 15.25 -5.61 12.73
CA GLY A 235 13.91 -5.78 12.17
C GLY A 235 12.85 -6.29 13.16
N SER A 236 13.16 -6.27 14.46
CA SER A 236 12.20 -6.65 15.51
C SER A 236 10.98 -5.73 15.55
N VAL A 237 9.92 -6.25 16.15
CA VAL A 237 8.65 -5.55 16.40
C VAL A 237 8.42 -5.39 17.90
N PHE A 238 7.46 -4.55 18.29
CA PHE A 238 7.09 -4.39 19.70
C PHE A 238 5.83 -5.18 20.04
N LEU A 239 5.75 -5.73 21.25
CA LEU A 239 4.47 -6.18 21.82
C LEU A 239 3.57 -4.97 22.06
N LEU A 240 2.29 -5.13 21.79
CA LEU A 240 1.33 -4.08 22.13
C LEU A 240 1.21 -3.89 23.64
N PRO A 241 0.92 -2.67 24.13
CA PRO A 241 0.72 -2.43 25.56
C PRO A 241 -0.38 -3.28 26.19
N THR A 242 -1.36 -3.75 25.38
CA THR A 242 -2.46 -4.61 25.83
C THR A 242 -2.04 -6.05 26.10
N VAL A 243 -0.87 -6.48 25.64
CA VAL A 243 -0.34 -7.83 25.91
C VAL A 243 0.17 -7.88 27.35
N THR A 244 -0.40 -8.75 28.17
CA THR A 244 0.04 -8.95 29.56
C THR A 244 1.35 -9.75 29.61
N ASP A 245 2.09 -9.67 30.72
CA ASP A 245 3.36 -10.42 30.87
C ASP A 245 3.14 -11.93 30.76
N LYS A 246 2.04 -12.45 31.32
CA LYS A 246 1.65 -13.87 31.20
C LYS A 246 1.43 -14.28 29.75
N GLU A 247 0.85 -13.41 28.93
CA GLU A 247 0.69 -13.66 27.50
C GLU A 247 2.01 -13.54 26.74
N ALA A 248 2.82 -12.53 27.06
CA ALA A 248 4.13 -12.34 26.47
C ALA A 248 5.03 -13.57 26.70
N ASP A 249 5.11 -14.05 27.95
CA ASP A 249 5.88 -15.23 28.32
C ASP A 249 5.41 -16.50 27.60
N LYS A 250 4.09 -16.63 27.42
CA LYS A 250 3.47 -17.81 26.79
C LYS A 250 3.64 -17.83 25.27
N TYR A 251 3.41 -16.69 24.61
CA TYR A 251 3.30 -16.63 23.14
C TYR A 251 4.53 -16.05 22.45
N TYR A 252 5.38 -15.34 23.19
CA TYR A 252 6.61 -14.72 22.69
C TYR A 252 7.80 -15.04 23.61
N PRO A 253 8.07 -16.32 23.92
CA PRO A 253 9.11 -16.68 24.88
C PRO A 253 10.48 -16.12 24.44
N GLY A 254 11.17 -15.46 25.37
CA GLY A 254 12.45 -14.80 25.08
C GLY A 254 12.33 -13.43 24.40
N TYR A 255 11.16 -12.78 24.45
CA TYR A 255 11.06 -11.35 24.17
C TYR A 255 11.97 -10.54 25.10
N TYR A 256 12.41 -9.36 24.65
CA TYR A 256 13.32 -8.52 25.41
C TYR A 256 12.67 -7.20 25.79
N THR A 257 12.63 -6.92 27.09
CA THR A 257 12.22 -5.61 27.60
C THR A 257 13.44 -4.73 27.76
N SER A 258 13.54 -3.69 26.95
CA SER A 258 14.62 -2.71 27.05
C SER A 258 14.47 -1.88 28.33
N PRO A 259 15.51 -1.77 29.16
CA PRO A 259 15.48 -0.92 30.33
C PRO A 259 15.41 0.55 29.90
N VAL A 260 14.54 1.31 30.58
CA VAL A 260 14.34 2.73 30.31
C VAL A 260 14.44 3.53 31.61
N PRO A 261 14.84 4.81 31.57
CA PRO A 261 14.97 5.64 32.77
C PRO A 261 13.68 5.79 33.59
N SER A 262 12.50 5.62 32.97
CA SER A 262 11.22 5.69 33.68
C SER A 262 10.86 4.43 34.44
N GLU A 263 11.64 3.35 34.28
CA GLU A 263 11.37 2.01 34.84
C GLU A 263 10.04 1.38 34.37
N ILE A 264 9.36 1.98 33.39
CA ILE A 264 8.13 1.42 32.81
C ILE A 264 8.52 0.35 31.76
N PRO A 265 8.08 -0.91 31.89
CA PRO A 265 8.52 -2.01 31.02
C PRO A 265 7.76 -2.06 29.68
N TYR A 266 7.72 -0.94 28.94
CA TYR A 266 6.90 -0.84 27.72
C TYR A 266 7.65 -1.13 26.42
N LEU A 267 8.98 -0.98 26.38
CA LEU A 267 9.81 -1.29 25.20
C LEU A 267 10.08 -2.80 25.11
N ARG A 268 9.07 -3.57 24.73
CA ARG A 268 9.12 -5.04 24.67
C ARG A 268 9.32 -5.52 23.23
N LEU A 269 10.55 -5.87 22.88
CA LEU A 269 10.99 -6.29 21.55
C LEU A 269 10.76 -7.79 21.33
N VAL A 270 10.28 -8.14 20.14
CA VAL A 270 10.08 -9.51 19.65
C VAL A 270 10.87 -9.69 18.36
N LYS A 271 11.65 -10.77 18.27
CA LYS A 271 12.50 -11.06 17.11
C LYS A 271 11.65 -11.38 15.86
N PRO A 272 12.15 -11.06 14.64
CA PRO A 272 11.40 -11.28 13.40
C PRO A 272 10.90 -12.73 13.22
N GLU A 273 11.73 -13.71 13.53
CA GLU A 273 11.42 -15.14 13.41
C GLU A 273 10.25 -15.57 14.29
N GLN A 274 10.10 -14.99 15.49
CA GLN A 274 8.99 -15.28 16.40
C GLN A 274 7.65 -14.79 15.82
N VAL A 275 7.71 -13.78 14.95
CA VAL A 275 6.53 -13.28 14.25
C VAL A 275 6.42 -13.81 12.81
N GLY A 276 7.14 -14.89 12.47
CA GLY A 276 7.00 -15.58 11.18
C GLY A 276 7.60 -14.79 10.02
N LEU A 277 8.47 -13.83 10.30
CA LEU A 277 9.26 -13.14 9.30
C LEU A 277 10.55 -13.93 9.07
N ALA A 278 10.99 -14.01 7.81
CA ALA A 278 12.27 -14.63 7.49
C ALA A 278 13.42 -13.92 8.24
N PRO A 279 14.44 -14.65 8.72
CA PRO A 279 15.61 -14.04 9.35
C PRO A 279 16.24 -13.03 8.39
N THR A 280 16.66 -11.87 8.88
CA THR A 280 17.34 -10.84 8.06
C THR A 280 18.75 -11.25 7.60
N ASN A 281 19.09 -12.55 7.63
CA ASN A 281 20.34 -13.12 7.17
C ASN A 281 20.43 -13.08 5.63
N LYS A 282 20.51 -11.88 5.06
CA LYS A 282 21.43 -11.69 3.95
C LYS A 282 22.82 -11.77 4.57
N LYS A 283 23.43 -12.97 4.54
CA LYS A 283 24.89 -13.09 4.57
C LYS A 283 25.41 -12.02 3.62
N GLY A 284 26.36 -11.20 4.09
CA GLY A 284 27.10 -10.31 3.22
C GLY A 284 27.53 -11.12 2.00
N VAL A 285 26.99 -10.75 0.84
CA VAL A 285 27.68 -11.05 -0.40
C VAL A 285 28.92 -10.20 -0.29
N GLU A 286 30.04 -10.81 0.10
CA GLU A 286 31.34 -10.31 -0.30
C GLU A 286 31.25 -10.13 -1.82
N THR A 287 31.10 -8.88 -2.25
CA THR A 287 31.38 -8.50 -3.61
C THR A 287 32.88 -8.70 -3.80
N LYS A 288 33.26 -9.93 -4.15
CA LYS A 288 34.49 -10.14 -4.92
C LYS A 288 34.38 -9.20 -6.12
N SER A 289 35.33 -8.29 -6.21
CA SER A 289 35.57 -7.43 -7.36
C SER A 289 35.36 -8.22 -8.64
N GLY A 290 34.26 -7.95 -9.34
CA GLY A 290 33.82 -8.81 -10.43
C GLY A 290 32.48 -8.38 -10.99
N LYS A 291 32.45 -7.19 -11.62
CA LYS A 291 31.34 -6.61 -12.40
C LYS A 291 29.99 -6.69 -11.69
N GLU A 292 29.69 -5.62 -10.93
CA GLU A 292 28.30 -5.24 -10.65
C GLU A 292 27.49 -5.28 -11.95
N LYS A 293 26.59 -6.25 -12.07
CA LYS A 293 25.39 -6.02 -12.86
C LYS A 293 24.55 -5.06 -12.05
N HIS A 294 24.86 -3.77 -12.19
CA HIS A 294 23.89 -2.72 -11.96
C HIS A 294 22.60 -3.16 -12.67
N TYR A 295 21.54 -3.42 -11.92
CA TYR A 295 20.22 -3.09 -12.46
C TYR A 295 20.29 -1.58 -12.69
N GLY A 296 20.54 -1.25 -13.96
CA GLY A 296 21.05 0.03 -14.39
C GLY A 296 20.17 1.15 -13.86
N ALA A 297 20.82 2.29 -13.58
CA ALA A 297 20.18 3.58 -13.64
C ALA A 297 19.15 3.57 -14.78
N PHE A 298 17.89 3.83 -14.44
CA PHE A 298 16.80 3.91 -15.39
C PHE A 298 17.16 4.93 -16.47
N SER A 299 17.58 4.43 -17.63
CA SER A 299 17.74 5.24 -18.83
C SER A 299 16.36 5.40 -19.44
N TRP A 300 15.66 6.46 -19.02
CA TRP A 300 14.37 6.88 -19.58
C TRP A 300 14.46 7.23 -21.08
N PHE A 301 15.67 7.38 -21.61
CA PHE A 301 15.91 7.70 -23.01
C PHE A 301 17.10 6.91 -23.53
N SER A 302 16.84 5.81 -24.24
CA SER A 302 17.85 5.16 -25.08
C SER A 302 17.34 4.95 -26.51
N LYS A 303 17.75 5.90 -27.37
CA LYS A 303 18.09 5.81 -28.80
C LYS A 303 17.16 5.01 -29.73
N LYS A 304 16.29 5.75 -30.42
CA LYS A 304 16.01 5.77 -31.88
C LYS A 304 14.83 6.76 -32.06
N ASN A 305 14.98 7.96 -32.61
CA ASN A 305 15.08 8.19 -34.05
C ASN A 305 15.52 9.65 -34.30
N THR A 306 16.77 9.87 -34.73
CA THR A 306 17.18 11.17 -35.27
C THR A 306 16.74 11.24 -36.73
N SER A 307 15.50 11.65 -36.98
CA SER A 307 15.10 12.19 -38.29
C SER A 307 14.69 13.64 -38.11
N LYS A 308 15.53 14.54 -38.64
CA LYS A 308 15.34 15.99 -38.72
C LYS A 308 13.90 16.35 -39.08
N HIS A 309 13.19 17.07 -38.21
CA HIS A 309 12.13 18.00 -38.60
C HIS A 309 12.26 19.26 -37.74
N ARG A 310 12.77 20.32 -38.36
CA ARG A 310 12.94 21.65 -37.79
C ARG A 310 11.59 22.36 -37.88
N MET A 311 10.76 22.33 -36.83
CA MET A 311 9.58 23.19 -36.77
C MET A 311 9.99 24.58 -36.28
N LYS A 312 9.63 25.58 -37.09
CA LYS A 312 9.80 27.01 -36.81
C LYS A 312 8.88 27.40 -35.64
N VAL A 313 9.46 27.98 -34.59
CA VAL A 313 8.71 28.72 -33.57
C VAL A 313 8.39 30.09 -34.16
N ASN A 314 7.13 30.33 -34.50
CA ASN A 314 6.64 31.69 -34.75
C ASN A 314 6.22 32.29 -33.42
N ALA A 315 6.95 33.31 -32.98
CA ALA A 315 6.58 34.18 -31.89
C ALA A 315 5.34 35.00 -32.30
N VAL A 316 4.24 34.84 -31.57
CA VAL A 316 3.13 35.81 -31.60
C VAL A 316 3.49 36.91 -30.59
N LYS A 317 3.85 38.08 -31.13
CA LYS A 317 3.91 39.33 -30.39
C LYS A 317 2.48 39.74 -30.00
N ALA A 318 2.28 40.04 -28.72
CA ALA A 318 1.13 40.81 -28.26
C ALA A 318 1.22 42.25 -28.79
N ALA A 319 0.10 42.78 -29.27
CA ALA A 319 -0.10 44.18 -29.57
C ALA A 319 -1.44 44.61 -28.98
N ALA A 320 -1.40 45.80 -28.34
CA ALA A 320 -2.45 46.53 -27.63
C ALA A 320 -2.83 46.01 -26.24
#